data_AF-A0A0P0FL01-F1
#
_entry.id   AF-A0A0P0FL01-F1
#
_cell.length_a   1.000
_cell.length_b   1.000
_cell.length_c   1.000
_cell.angle_alpha   90.00
_cell.angle_beta   90.00
_cell.angle_gamma   90.00
#
_symmetry.space_group_name_H-M   'P 1'
#
loop_
_entity.id
_entity.type
_entity.pdbx_description
1 polymer ?
#
loop_
_entity_poly.entity_id
_entity_poly.type
_entity_poly.pdbx_seq_one_letter_code
_entity_poly.pdbx_strand_id
1 'polypeptide(L)'
;MMMDENSRSWYVLYTAPRLERKLMQHLTVAGYKTYCPMQTIYVNWNGKTKEIIVPFFSGCVFVEGDLKDMTPVVASQKAAFLVNADGKELTIVSDKANLPGKFAQLLK
;
A
#
# COMPACT_ATOMS: atom_id res chain seq x y z
N MET A 1 22.95 -9.12 12.79
CA MET A 1 23.41 -7.86 12.18
C MET A 1 22.27 -6.87 12.30
N MET A 2 22.52 -5.69 12.89
CA MET A 2 21.51 -4.65 13.05
C MET A 2 21.25 -4.04 11.66
N MET A 3 20.08 -4.28 11.07
CA MET A 3 19.64 -3.48 9.92
C MET A 3 19.29 -2.09 10.44
N ASP A 4 19.94 -1.07 9.90
CA ASP A 4 19.62 0.33 10.11
C ASP A 4 18.10 0.55 10.01
N GLU A 5 17.47 0.85 11.15
CA GLU A 5 16.02 0.94 11.32
C GLU A 5 15.38 2.12 10.55
N ASN A 6 16.21 2.97 9.94
CA ASN A 6 15.79 4.30 9.49
C ASN A 6 15.38 4.40 8.00
N SER A 7 15.53 3.32 7.20
CA SER A 7 15.27 3.35 5.75
C SER A 7 14.86 1.98 5.22
N ARG A 8 13.59 1.62 5.40
CA ARG A 8 13.03 0.36 4.88
C ARG A 8 12.54 0.53 3.44
N SER A 9 12.71 -0.50 2.61
CA SER A 9 12.19 -0.55 1.24
C SER A 9 10.73 -0.99 1.24
N TRP A 10 9.87 -0.14 0.69
CA TRP A 10 8.45 -0.40 0.51
C TRP A 10 8.13 -0.57 -0.97
N TYR A 11 7.41 -1.63 -1.30
CA TYR A 11 6.80 -1.83 -2.60
C TYR A 11 5.34 -1.39 -2.57
N VAL A 12 4.86 -0.91 -3.72
CA VAL A 12 3.45 -0.54 -3.89
C VAL A 12 2.73 -1.63 -4.67
N LEU A 13 1.70 -2.19 -4.06
CA LEU A 13 0.79 -3.14 -4.69
C LEU A 13 -0.48 -2.43 -5.13
N TYR A 14 -0.91 -2.71 -6.34
CA TYR A 14 -2.21 -2.34 -6.87
C TYR A 14 -3.19 -3.50 -6.77
N THR A 15 -4.40 -3.22 -6.31
CA THR A 15 -5.55 -4.13 -6.31
C THR A 15 -6.82 -3.38 -6.70
N ALA A 16 -7.90 -4.11 -7.00
CA ALA A 16 -9.17 -3.49 -7.30
C ALA A 16 -9.67 -2.68 -6.08
N PRO A 17 -10.25 -1.48 -6.29
CA PRO A 17 -10.77 -0.68 -5.19
C PRO A 17 -11.70 -1.48 -4.27
N ARG A 18 -11.62 -1.22 -2.97
CA ARG A 18 -12.33 -1.92 -1.86
C ARG A 18 -11.75 -3.28 -1.47
N LEU A 19 -10.76 -3.81 -2.19
CA LEU A 19 -10.06 -5.04 -1.80
C LEU A 19 -8.78 -4.80 -0.98
N GLU A 20 -8.39 -3.54 -0.77
CA GLU A 20 -7.14 -3.15 -0.11
C GLU A 20 -7.04 -3.75 1.30
N ARG A 21 -8.13 -3.65 2.07
CA ARG A 21 -8.18 -4.21 3.44
C ARG A 21 -8.01 -5.73 3.45
N LYS A 22 -8.61 -6.43 2.49
CA LYS A 22 -8.49 -7.89 2.35
C LYS A 22 -7.06 -8.27 1.99
N LEU A 23 -6.46 -7.59 1.01
CA LEU A 23 -5.06 -7.80 0.61
C LEU A 23 -4.10 -7.58 1.79
N MET A 24 -4.26 -6.48 2.53
CA MET A 24 -3.47 -6.22 3.74
C MET A 24 -3.58 -7.35 4.77
N GLN A 25 -4.79 -7.86 5.02
CA GLN A 25 -5.00 -8.94 5.96
C GLN A 25 -4.26 -10.22 5.53
N HIS A 26 -4.37 -10.62 4.26
CA HIS A 26 -3.65 -11.79 3.75
C HIS A 26 -2.13 -11.65 3.88
N LEU A 27 -1.59 -10.49 3.49
CA LEU A 27 -0.16 -10.23 3.58
C LEU A 27 0.32 -10.16 5.04
N THR A 28 -0.47 -9.57 5.93
CA THR A 28 -0.14 -9.50 7.36
C THR A 28 -0.12 -10.90 8.00
N VAL A 29 -1.10 -11.76 7.65
CA VAL A 29 -1.12 -13.17 8.09
C VAL A 29 0.07 -13.96 7.54
N ALA A 30 0.51 -13.65 6.31
CA ALA A 30 1.72 -14.22 5.72
C ALA A 30 3.03 -13.67 6.32
N GLY A 31 2.97 -12.78 7.31
CA GLY A 31 4.12 -12.25 8.03
C GLY A 31 4.72 -10.96 7.46
N TYR A 32 4.12 -10.40 6.40
CA TYR A 32 4.59 -9.13 5.84
C TYR A 32 4.03 -7.94 6.61
N LYS A 33 4.87 -6.93 6.81
CA LYS A 33 4.40 -5.65 7.32
C LYS A 33 3.75 -4.87 6.18
N THR A 34 2.48 -4.52 6.37
CA THR A 34 1.71 -3.78 5.38
C THR A 34 1.23 -2.45 5.91
N TYR A 35 0.92 -1.56 4.98
CA TYR A 35 0.33 -0.27 5.28
C TYR A 35 -0.59 0.16 4.14
N CYS A 36 -1.79 0.61 4.48
CA CYS A 36 -2.66 1.34 3.56
C CYS A 36 -3.08 2.61 4.31
N PRO A 37 -2.61 3.79 3.90
CA PRO A 37 -3.04 5.04 4.49
C PRO A 37 -4.55 5.18 4.30
N MET A 38 -5.27 5.50 5.38
CA MET A 38 -6.72 5.66 5.36
C MET A 38 -7.06 7.12 5.69
N GLN A 39 -8.17 7.60 5.15
CA GLN A 39 -8.73 8.92 5.45
C GLN A 39 -10.21 8.82 5.78
N THR A 40 -10.64 9.73 6.63
CA THR A 40 -12.05 9.97 6.88
C THR A 40 -12.59 10.96 5.85
N ILE A 41 -13.68 10.59 5.19
CA ILE A 41 -14.44 11.49 4.31
C ILE A 41 -15.91 11.54 4.76
N TYR A 42 -16.56 12.65 4.47
CA TYR A 42 -17.97 12.85 4.76
C TYR A 42 -18.77 12.79 3.46
N VAL A 43 -19.65 11.80 3.34
CA VAL A 43 -20.52 11.60 2.18
C VAL A 43 -21.96 11.98 2.51
N ASN A 44 -22.63 12.68 1.59
CA ASN A 44 -24.05 12.96 1.73
C ASN A 44 -24.87 11.84 1.06
N TRP A 45 -25.72 11.18 1.84
CA TRP A 45 -26.71 10.23 1.35
C TRP A 45 -28.11 10.70 1.70
N ASN A 46 -28.86 11.13 0.68
CA ASN A 46 -30.24 11.58 0.81
C ASN A 46 -30.41 12.63 1.93
N GLY A 47 -29.55 13.64 1.95
CA GLY A 47 -29.60 14.73 2.93
C GLY A 47 -28.97 14.40 4.28
N LYS A 48 -28.52 13.16 4.51
CA LYS A 48 -27.78 12.77 5.72
C LYS A 48 -26.30 12.69 5.44
N THR A 49 -25.50 13.44 6.18
CA THR A 49 -24.04 13.31 6.15
C THR A 49 -23.62 12.08 6.94
N LYS A 50 -22.82 11.22 6.32
CA LYS A 50 -22.18 10.07 6.98
C LYS A 50 -20.67 10.19 6.88
N GLU A 51 -20.02 9.92 7.99
CA GLU A 51 -18.59 9.72 8.07
C GLU A 51 -18.25 8.31 7.58
N ILE A 52 -17.30 8.19 6.65
CA ILE A 52 -16.77 6.90 6.18
C ILE A 52 -15.25 6.95 6.11
N ILE A 53 -14.61 5.81 6.38
CA ILE A 53 -13.15 5.64 6.27
C ILE A 53 -12.85 4.94 4.94
N VAL A 54 -12.00 5.55 4.13
CA VAL A 54 -11.60 5.04 2.81
C VAL A 54 -10.08 5.07 2.66
N PRO A 55 -9.49 4.25 1.77
CA PRO A 55 -8.09 4.38 1.41
C PRO A 55 -7.77 5.80 0.92
N PHE A 56 -6.66 6.36 1.38
CA PHE A 56 -6.13 7.64 0.89
C PHE A 56 -5.68 7.51 -0.57
N PHE A 57 -5.01 6.40 -0.89
CA PHE A 57 -4.67 6.01 -2.24
C PHE A 57 -5.52 4.79 -2.63
N SER A 58 -6.57 5.03 -3.42
CA SER A 58 -7.48 3.97 -3.87
C SER A 58 -6.71 2.87 -4.60
N GLY A 59 -6.99 1.61 -4.26
CA GLY A 59 -6.33 0.43 -4.84
C GLY A 59 -4.88 0.19 -4.41
N CYS A 60 -4.27 1.06 -3.58
CA CYS A 60 -2.87 0.94 -3.23
C CYS A 60 -2.65 0.36 -1.83
N VAL A 61 -1.78 -0.65 -1.74
CA VAL A 61 -1.28 -1.22 -0.48
C VAL A 61 0.25 -1.22 -0.50
N PHE A 62 0.86 -0.70 0.54
CA PHE A 62 2.31 -0.72 0.72
C PHE A 62 2.73 -1.97 1.49
N VAL A 63 3.80 -2.61 1.05
CA VAL A 63 4.37 -3.80 1.68
C VAL A 63 5.87 -3.64 1.86
N GLU A 64 6.39 -3.96 3.04
CA GLU A 64 7.81 -3.86 3.38
C GLU A 64 8.51 -5.22 3.27
N GLY A 65 9.74 -5.22 2.73
CA GLY A 65 10.60 -6.41 2.62
C GLY A 65 11.24 -6.57 1.24
N ASP A 66 11.58 -7.81 0.86
CA ASP A 66 12.22 -8.12 -0.42
C ASP A 66 11.24 -8.62 -1.50
N LEU A 67 11.41 -8.12 -2.73
CA LEU A 67 10.56 -8.48 -3.87
C LEU A 67 10.50 -9.99 -4.14
N LYS A 68 11.64 -10.69 -3.99
CA LYS A 68 11.75 -12.13 -4.26
C LYS A 68 10.81 -12.95 -3.37
N ASP A 69 10.72 -12.58 -2.10
CA ASP A 69 9.91 -13.30 -1.12
C ASP A 69 8.43 -12.96 -1.28
N MET A 70 8.10 -11.72 -1.68
CA MET A 70 6.72 -11.27 -1.84
C MET A 70 6.06 -11.78 -3.11
N THR A 71 6.81 -11.88 -4.22
CA THR A 71 6.29 -12.27 -5.53
C THR A 71 5.34 -13.47 -5.50
N PRO A 72 5.70 -14.63 -4.91
CA PRO A 72 4.80 -15.78 -4.87
C PRO A 72 3.51 -15.50 -4.09
N VAL A 73 3.60 -14.77 -2.98
CA VAL A 73 2.44 -14.46 -2.14
C VAL A 73 1.54 -13.46 -2.86
N VAL A 74 2.09 -12.40 -3.45
CA VAL A 74 1.34 -11.41 -4.22
C VAL A 74 0.67 -12.04 -5.44
N ALA A 75 1.36 -12.93 -6.17
CA ALA A 75 0.81 -13.64 -7.32
C ALA A 75 -0.38 -14.55 -6.96
N SER A 76 -0.44 -15.06 -5.73
CA SER A 76 -1.60 -15.82 -5.23
C SER A 76 -2.83 -14.95 -4.91
N GLN A 77 -2.65 -13.62 -4.89
CA GLN A 77 -3.69 -12.65 -4.60
C GLN A 77 -4.13 -11.92 -5.87
N LYS A 78 -5.27 -11.22 -5.81
CA LYS A 78 -5.73 -10.32 -6.89
C LYS A 78 -5.03 -8.96 -6.79
N ALA A 79 -3.70 -8.98 -6.87
CA ALA A 79 -2.85 -7.81 -6.74
C ALA A 79 -1.65 -7.89 -7.69
N ALA A 80 -1.09 -6.74 -8.05
CA ALA A 80 0.10 -6.63 -8.88
C ALA A 80 1.03 -5.56 -8.32
N PHE A 81 2.33 -5.68 -8.55
CA PHE A 81 3.26 -4.59 -8.25
C PHE A 81 2.99 -3.42 -9.18
N LEU A 82 2.93 -2.22 -8.61
CA LEU A 82 2.94 -1.00 -9.39
C LEU A 82 4.34 -0.81 -9.96
N VAL A 83 4.43 -0.44 -11.23
CA VAL A 83 5.71 -0.26 -11.93
C VAL A 83 5.89 1.19 -12.34
N ASN A 84 7.16 1.61 -12.39
CA ASN A 84 7.55 2.90 -12.94
C ASN A 84 7.48 2.89 -14.48
N ALA A 85 7.71 4.05 -15.09
CA ALA A 85 7.79 4.18 -16.54
C ALA A 85 8.83 3.25 -17.19
N ASP A 86 9.90 2.91 -16.45
CA ASP A 86 10.95 1.98 -16.91
C ASP A 86 10.56 0.49 -16.78
N GLY A 87 9.33 0.19 -16.35
CA GLY A 87 8.83 -1.18 -16.16
C GLY A 87 9.34 -1.89 -14.89
N LYS A 88 10.10 -1.19 -14.04
CA LYS A 88 10.58 -1.73 -12.75
C LYS A 88 9.57 -1.48 -11.63
N GLU A 89 9.50 -2.39 -10.67
CA GLU A 89 8.62 -2.28 -9.51
C GLU A 89 8.93 -1.02 -8.70
N LEU A 90 7.88 -0.25 -8.42
CA LEU A 90 8.00 0.98 -7.68
C LEU A 90 8.42 0.67 -6.23
N THR A 91 9.61 1.13 -5.88
CA THR A 91 10.22 0.97 -4.56
C THR A 91 10.41 2.34 -3.91
N ILE A 92 10.01 2.48 -2.66
CA ILE A 92 10.12 3.71 -1.88
C ILE A 92 10.88 3.41 -0.59
N VAL A 93 12.04 4.03 -0.43
CA VAL A 93 12.83 3.91 0.81
C VAL A 93 12.38 5.01 1.78
N SER A 94 11.68 4.62 2.85
CA SER A 94 11.13 5.55 3.83
C SER A 94 10.69 4.87 5.12
N ASP A 95 10.58 5.64 6.21
CA ASP A 95 9.73 5.26 7.32
C ASP A 95 8.24 5.31 6.93
N LYS A 96 7.41 4.68 7.77
CA LYS A 96 5.95 4.56 7.56
C LYS A 96 5.23 5.91 7.56
N ALA A 97 5.69 6.90 8.32
CA ALA A 97 5.01 8.20 8.47
C ALA A 97 5.21 9.08 7.22
N ASN A 98 6.41 9.03 6.63
CA ASN A 98 6.76 9.80 5.43
C ASN A 98 6.39 9.11 4.11
N LEU A 99 6.06 7.81 4.15
CA LEU A 99 5.74 7.01 2.97
C LEU A 99 4.62 7.60 2.09
N PRO A 100 3.46 8.05 2.63
CA PRO A 100 2.39 8.62 1.82
C PRO A 100 2.85 9.88 1.07
N GLY A 101 3.61 10.75 1.74
CA GLY A 101 4.13 11.98 1.15
C GLY A 101 5.10 11.71 0.01
N LYS A 102 6.04 10.77 0.20
CA LYS A 102 6.97 10.36 -0.86
C LYS A 102 6.24 9.72 -2.04
N PHE A 103 5.27 8.84 -1.79
CA PHE A 103 4.49 8.23 -2.87
C PHE A 103 3.71 9.28 -3.68
N ALA A 104 3.07 10.24 -3.01
CA ALA A 104 2.35 11.32 -3.69
C ALA A 104 3.24 12.19 -4.58
N GLN A 105 4.54 12.34 -4.24
CA GLN A 105 5.50 13.05 -5.09
C GLN A 105 5.84 12.28 -6.37
N LEU A 106 5.77 10.95 -6.35
CA LEU A 106 6.04 10.09 -7.51
C LEU A 106 4.87 9.97 -8.49
N LEU A 107 3.67 10.37 -8.07
CA LEU A 107 2.47 10.37 -8.91
C LEU A 107 2.29 11.67 -9.74
N LYS A 108 3.20 12.63 -9.58
CA LYS A 108 3.21 13.90 -10.31
C LYS A 108 4.02 13.80 -11.58
#